data_AF-A0A7S2PVV5-F1
#
_entry.id   AF-A0A7S2PVV5-F1
#
_cell.length_a   1.000
_cell.length_b   1.000
_cell.length_c   1.000
_cell.angle_alpha   90.00
_cell.angle_beta   90.00
_cell.angle_gamma   90.00
#
_symmetry.space_group_name_H-M   'P 1'
#
loop_
_entity.id
_entity.type
_entity.pdbx_description
1 polymer ?
#
loop_
_entity_poly.entity_id
_entity_poly.type
_entity_poly.pdbx_seq_one_letter_code
_entity_poly.pdbx_strand_id
1 'polypeptide(L)'
;YLKLCNNLLHGTPELFDKAQVILGNLKQRHDLSPDSETMALVIKACSVSDREDHEKVLATATEIFSQLVAQEVTENSALALTDGAYFHMMKCVHNYMGNDDAKKERIEDLFSEACQRGMCSANVLSMFRNSVSDEEYRLTVGKGRLADKWIQNVTSPLAQKVRYTDGSKGGKGKHAQRKGKSTSGWVKKQKVREATIEARRKGKQAKKFYKKV
;
A
#
# COMPACT_ATOMS: atom_id res chain seq x y z
N TYR A 1 1.70 20.47 -4.70
CA TYR A 1 2.36 20.82 -3.42
C TYR A 1 2.32 19.66 -2.41
N LEU A 2 1.16 19.11 -2.05
CA LEU A 2 1.05 17.98 -1.09
C LEU A 2 1.91 16.75 -1.45
N LYS A 3 2.03 16.42 -2.75
CA LYS A 3 2.93 15.37 -3.24
C LYS A 3 4.41 15.62 -2.88
N LEU A 4 4.86 16.88 -2.88
CA LEU A 4 6.20 17.26 -2.47
C LEU A 4 6.36 17.11 -0.95
N CYS A 5 5.37 17.55 -0.17
CA CYS A 5 5.34 17.37 1.29
C CYS A 5 5.43 15.89 1.66
N ASN A 6 4.64 15.03 1.01
CA ASN A 6 4.68 13.57 1.22
C ASN A 6 6.06 12.94 0.95
N ASN A 7 6.88 13.55 0.10
CA ASN A 7 8.23 13.06 -0.18
C ASN A 7 9.27 13.61 0.80
N LEU A 8 9.15 14.90 1.19
CA LEU A 8 10.14 15.58 2.03
C LEU A 8 9.91 15.38 3.53
N LEU A 9 8.66 15.17 3.95
CA LEU A 9 8.22 15.07 5.34
C LEU A 9 7.71 13.67 5.68
N HIS A 10 8.12 12.65 4.91
CA HIS A 10 7.68 11.29 5.13
C HIS A 10 8.06 10.81 6.54
N GLY A 11 7.09 10.33 7.31
CA GLY A 11 7.36 9.84 8.66
C GLY A 11 7.42 10.94 9.71
N THR A 12 7.11 12.21 9.37
CA THR A 12 7.20 13.31 10.33
C THR A 12 5.81 13.81 10.77
N PRO A 13 5.68 14.40 11.97
CA PRO A 13 4.42 14.99 12.43
C PRO A 13 3.92 16.14 11.54
N GLU A 14 4.84 16.94 10.98
CA GLU A 14 4.53 18.14 10.20
C GLU A 14 3.81 17.80 8.88
N LEU A 15 3.96 16.58 8.37
CA LEU A 15 3.27 16.14 7.17
C LEU A 15 1.75 16.19 7.32
N PHE A 16 1.25 15.78 8.49
CA PHE A 16 -0.18 15.83 8.78
C PHE A 16 -0.67 17.28 8.92
N ASP A 17 0.08 18.14 9.61
CA ASP A 17 -0.28 19.56 9.74
C ASP A 17 -0.34 20.25 8.38
N LYS A 18 0.62 19.98 7.49
CA LYS A 18 0.60 20.49 6.12
C LYS A 18 -0.58 19.94 5.33
N ALA A 19 -0.94 18.68 5.51
CA ALA A 19 -2.12 18.08 4.87
C ALA A 19 -3.42 18.75 5.35
N GLN A 20 -3.56 19.02 6.65
CA GLN A 20 -4.69 19.72 7.24
C GLN A 20 -4.81 21.16 6.73
N VAL A 21 -3.70 21.90 6.65
CA VAL A 21 -3.69 23.27 6.11
C VAL A 21 -4.15 23.27 4.65
N ILE A 22 -3.72 22.30 3.85
CA ILE A 22 -4.14 22.19 2.44
C ILE A 22 -5.64 21.89 2.35
N LEU A 23 -6.15 20.97 3.16
CA LEU A 23 -7.58 20.68 3.26
C LEU A 23 -8.40 21.89 3.69
N GLY A 24 -7.95 22.61 4.72
CA GLY A 24 -8.61 23.82 5.21
C GLY A 24 -8.67 24.92 4.16
N ASN A 25 -7.56 25.15 3.45
CA ASN A 25 -7.49 26.14 2.38
C ASN A 25 -8.41 25.78 1.19
N LEU A 26 -8.58 24.50 0.90
CA LEU A 26 -9.51 24.03 -0.14
C LEU A 26 -10.96 24.20 0.30
N LYS A 27 -11.31 23.81 1.54
CA LYS A 27 -12.66 24.00 2.10
C LYS A 27 -13.07 25.48 2.21
N GLN A 28 -12.14 26.40 2.46
CA GLN A 28 -12.42 27.85 2.55
C GLN A 28 -12.62 28.53 1.19
N ARG A 29 -12.09 27.94 0.11
CA ARG A 29 -12.40 28.40 -1.25
C ARG A 29 -13.71 27.74 -1.65
N HIS A 30 -14.81 28.38 -1.31
CA HIS A 30 -16.21 27.90 -1.36
C HIS A 30 -16.68 27.16 -2.63
N ASP A 31 -15.90 27.14 -3.73
CA ASP A 31 -16.25 26.48 -4.99
C ASP A 31 -15.35 25.27 -5.37
N LEU A 32 -14.39 24.88 -4.53
CA LEU A 32 -13.44 23.81 -4.85
C LEU A 32 -13.48 22.69 -3.81
N SER A 33 -14.36 21.70 -4.05
CA SER A 33 -14.21 20.39 -3.40
C SER A 33 -12.81 19.84 -3.71
N PRO A 34 -12.09 19.26 -2.73
CA PRO A 34 -10.80 18.64 -3.02
C PRO A 34 -10.97 17.57 -4.09
N ASP A 35 -10.08 17.56 -5.09
CA ASP A 35 -10.06 16.45 -6.04
C ASP A 35 -9.66 15.14 -5.33
N SER A 36 -10.00 14.03 -5.95
CA SER A 36 -9.78 12.69 -5.38
C SER A 36 -8.30 12.36 -5.20
N GLU A 37 -7.41 12.87 -6.07
CA GLU A 37 -5.96 12.72 -5.90
C GLU A 37 -5.49 13.41 -4.61
N THR A 38 -5.97 14.63 -4.34
CA THR A 38 -5.63 15.37 -3.12
C THR A 38 -6.14 14.63 -1.89
N MET A 39 -7.39 14.16 -1.90
CA MET A 39 -7.96 13.36 -0.81
C MET A 39 -7.12 12.10 -0.54
N ALA A 40 -6.76 11.35 -1.58
CA ALA A 40 -5.92 10.15 -1.45
C ALA A 40 -4.52 10.48 -0.89
N LEU A 41 -3.93 11.60 -1.30
CA LEU A 41 -2.64 12.08 -0.77
C LEU A 41 -2.72 12.50 0.70
N VAL A 42 -3.86 12.99 1.17
CA VAL A 42 -4.07 13.27 2.60
C VAL A 42 -4.20 11.98 3.40
N ILE A 43 -4.97 11.00 2.93
CA ILE A 43 -5.07 9.69 3.61
C ILE A 43 -3.68 9.05 3.68
N LYS A 44 -2.89 9.14 2.61
CA LYS A 44 -1.48 8.71 2.62
C LYS A 44 -0.68 9.43 3.71
N ALA A 45 -0.78 10.76 3.79
CA ALA A 45 -0.09 11.57 4.79
C ALA A 45 -0.47 11.15 6.22
N CYS A 46 -1.76 10.91 6.47
CA CYS A 46 -2.25 10.38 7.75
C CYS A 46 -1.58 9.03 8.05
N SER A 47 -1.53 8.10 7.08
CA SER A 47 -1.03 6.73 7.28
C SER A 47 0.48 6.61 7.55
N VAL A 48 1.24 7.68 7.36
CA VAL A 48 2.71 7.69 7.52
C VAL A 48 3.16 8.74 8.53
N SER A 49 2.25 9.47 9.17
CA SER A 49 2.62 10.48 10.15
C SER A 49 3.05 9.81 11.46
N ASP A 50 3.94 10.44 12.22
CA ASP A 50 4.39 9.94 13.53
C ASP A 50 3.78 10.76 14.68
N ARG A 51 2.50 11.13 14.52
CA ARG A 51 1.77 11.91 15.52
C ARG A 51 1.21 11.04 16.61
N GLU A 52 1.18 11.59 17.82
CA GLU A 52 0.63 10.95 19.01
C GLU A 52 -0.89 11.16 19.19
N ASP A 53 -1.50 12.12 18.48
CA ASP A 53 -2.95 12.37 18.52
C ASP A 53 -3.74 11.39 17.62
N HIS A 54 -3.57 10.10 17.91
CA HIS A 54 -4.08 8.96 17.14
C HIS A 54 -5.55 9.10 16.75
N GLU A 55 -6.42 9.49 17.69
CA GLU A 55 -7.86 9.65 17.46
C GLU A 55 -8.16 10.69 16.39
N LYS A 56 -7.45 11.83 16.41
CA LYS A 56 -7.66 12.92 15.47
C LYS A 56 -7.19 12.55 14.07
N VAL A 57 -6.03 11.88 13.97
CA VAL A 57 -5.51 11.39 12.68
C VAL A 57 -6.46 10.37 12.07
N LEU A 58 -6.96 9.43 12.89
CA LEU A 58 -7.88 8.39 12.44
C LEU A 58 -9.25 8.97 12.03
N ALA A 59 -9.80 9.91 12.81
CA ALA A 59 -11.06 10.58 12.49
C ALA A 59 -10.97 11.35 11.15
N THR A 60 -9.87 12.09 10.95
CA THR A 60 -9.61 12.79 9.68
C THR A 60 -9.55 11.81 8.52
N ALA A 61 -8.74 10.75 8.64
CA ALA A 61 -8.58 9.77 7.57
C ALA A 61 -9.93 9.11 7.23
N THR A 62 -10.74 8.81 8.24
CA THR A 62 -12.08 8.23 8.09
C THR A 62 -13.05 9.18 7.38
N GLU A 63 -13.08 10.47 7.76
CA GLU A 63 -13.94 11.47 7.11
C GLU A 63 -13.62 11.58 5.61
N ILE A 64 -12.34 11.70 5.27
CA ILE A 64 -11.89 11.85 3.88
C ILE A 64 -12.14 10.58 3.09
N PHE A 65 -11.89 9.41 3.68
CA PHE A 65 -12.14 8.13 3.03
C PHE A 65 -13.62 7.95 2.71
N SER A 66 -14.52 8.32 3.64
CA SER A 66 -15.98 8.30 3.39
C SER A 66 -16.39 9.25 2.26
N GLN A 67 -15.75 10.42 2.13
CA GLN A 67 -15.99 11.33 1.01
C GLN A 67 -15.58 10.70 -0.33
N LEU A 68 -14.41 10.04 -0.39
CA LEU A 68 -13.98 9.32 -1.59
C LEU A 68 -14.94 8.19 -1.98
N VAL A 69 -15.44 7.44 -1.00
CA VAL A 69 -16.42 6.38 -1.22
C VAL A 69 -17.72 6.95 -1.77
N ALA A 70 -18.21 8.07 -1.23
CA ALA A 70 -19.43 8.71 -1.70
C ALA A 70 -19.30 9.26 -3.13
N GLN A 71 -18.15 9.83 -3.48
CA GLN A 71 -17.89 10.38 -4.83
C GLN A 71 -17.89 9.30 -5.92
N GLU A 72 -17.38 8.11 -5.62
CA GLU A 72 -17.35 6.98 -6.57
C GLU A 72 -18.75 6.43 -6.91
N VAL A 73 -19.73 6.58 -6.01
CA VAL A 73 -21.13 6.20 -6.29
C VAL A 73 -21.81 7.19 -7.24
N THR A 74 -21.41 8.47 -7.20
CA THR A 74 -22.06 9.56 -7.95
C THR A 74 -21.43 9.84 -9.31
N GLU A 75 -20.12 9.65 -9.42
CA GLU A 75 -19.39 9.84 -10.66
C GLU A 75 -19.02 8.47 -11.21
N ASN A 76 -19.34 8.18 -12.48
CA ASN A 76 -18.79 7.03 -13.22
C ASN A 76 -17.25 7.13 -13.42
N SER A 77 -16.54 7.85 -12.54
CA SER A 77 -15.11 8.05 -12.57
C SER A 77 -14.44 6.94 -11.78
N ALA A 78 -13.95 5.92 -12.50
CA ALA A 78 -13.05 4.88 -11.99
C ALA A 78 -11.70 5.41 -11.45
N LEU A 79 -11.64 6.70 -11.07
CA LEU A 79 -10.44 7.46 -10.74
C LEU A 79 -10.41 7.92 -9.28
N ALA A 80 -11.56 8.02 -8.59
CA ALA A 80 -11.57 8.65 -7.27
C ALA A 80 -11.12 7.72 -6.14
N LEU A 81 -11.75 6.55 -6.02
CA LEU A 81 -11.41 5.54 -5.02
C LEU A 81 -10.43 4.54 -5.63
N THR A 82 -9.28 4.33 -4.98
CA THR A 82 -8.20 3.47 -5.50
C THR A 82 -7.78 2.43 -4.47
N ASP A 83 -7.09 1.38 -4.94
CA ASP A 83 -6.45 0.39 -4.07
C ASP A 83 -5.42 1.03 -3.12
N GLY A 84 -4.82 2.14 -3.53
CA GLY A 84 -3.95 2.97 -2.68
C GLY A 84 -4.70 3.61 -1.51
N ALA A 85 -5.92 4.10 -1.73
CA ALA A 85 -6.74 4.68 -0.67
C ALA A 85 -7.12 3.62 0.38
N TYR A 86 -7.55 2.43 -0.05
CA TYR A 86 -7.80 1.29 0.86
C TYR A 86 -6.54 0.89 1.64
N PHE A 87 -5.41 0.75 0.97
CA PHE A 87 -4.14 0.43 1.63
C PHE A 87 -3.77 1.44 2.70
N HIS A 88 -3.82 2.74 2.39
CA HIS A 88 -3.47 3.79 3.35
C HIS A 88 -4.49 3.89 4.49
N MET A 89 -5.78 3.67 4.21
CA MET A 89 -6.81 3.66 5.25
C MET A 89 -6.64 2.48 6.22
N MET A 90 -6.40 1.26 5.71
CA MET A 90 -6.08 0.09 6.54
C MET A 90 -4.82 0.32 7.38
N LYS A 91 -3.83 1.02 6.82
CA LYS A 91 -2.62 1.39 7.56
C LYS A 91 -2.89 2.43 8.66
N CYS A 92 -3.76 3.41 8.43
CA CYS A 92 -4.22 4.33 9.48
C CYS A 92 -4.88 3.56 10.63
N VAL A 93 -5.79 2.63 10.32
CA VAL A 93 -6.44 1.79 11.34
C VAL A 93 -5.40 0.97 12.11
N HIS A 94 -4.47 0.34 11.40
CA HIS A 94 -3.42 -0.46 12.02
C HIS A 94 -2.56 0.34 13.01
N ASN A 95 -2.18 1.57 12.64
CA ASN A 95 -1.27 2.40 13.41
C ASN A 95 -1.95 3.13 14.58
N TYR A 96 -3.19 3.61 14.39
CA TYR A 96 -3.81 4.56 15.32
C TYR A 96 -4.97 3.98 16.12
N MET A 97 -5.52 2.83 15.74
CA MET A 97 -6.56 2.18 16.54
C MET A 97 -5.93 1.40 17.69
N GLY A 98 -6.26 1.77 18.93
CA GLY A 98 -5.66 1.16 20.13
C GLY A 98 -6.25 -0.20 20.52
N ASN A 99 -7.51 -0.46 20.17
CA ASN A 99 -8.18 -1.74 20.46
C ASN A 99 -7.88 -2.74 19.33
N ASP A 100 -7.22 -3.85 19.65
CA ASP A 100 -6.79 -4.84 18.67
C ASP A 100 -7.95 -5.63 18.03
N ASP A 101 -9.01 -5.92 18.79
CA ASP A 101 -10.19 -6.61 18.25
C ASP A 101 -10.95 -5.71 17.27
N ALA A 102 -11.21 -4.45 17.68
CA ALA A 102 -11.86 -3.47 16.82
C ALA A 102 -11.02 -3.12 15.59
N LYS A 103 -9.69 -3.07 15.74
CA LYS A 103 -8.73 -2.87 14.64
C LYS A 103 -8.84 -3.99 13.63
N LYS A 104 -8.86 -5.24 14.11
CA LYS A 104 -8.96 -6.42 13.26
C LYS A 104 -10.28 -6.44 12.49
N GLU A 105 -11.41 -6.26 13.18
CA GLU A 105 -12.74 -6.18 12.58
C GLU A 105 -12.80 -5.08 11.50
N ARG A 106 -12.28 -3.89 11.83
CA ARG A 106 -12.29 -2.77 10.88
C ARG A 106 -11.40 -3.02 9.65
N ILE A 107 -10.26 -3.69 9.82
CA ILE A 107 -9.38 -4.07 8.72
C ILE A 107 -10.02 -5.17 7.86
N GLU A 108 -10.74 -6.11 8.46
CA GLU A 108 -11.53 -7.13 7.76
C GLU A 108 -12.64 -6.52 6.90
N ASP A 109 -13.38 -5.54 7.43
CA ASP A 109 -14.40 -4.81 6.69
C ASP A 109 -13.81 -4.08 5.48
N LEU A 110 -12.76 -3.29 5.68
CA LEU A 110 -12.09 -2.54 4.63
C LEU A 110 -11.52 -3.47 3.56
N PHE A 111 -10.95 -4.61 3.96
CA PHE A 111 -10.45 -5.62 3.04
C PHE A 111 -11.58 -6.24 2.21
N SER A 112 -12.68 -6.60 2.86
CA SER A 112 -13.86 -7.19 2.20
C SER A 112 -14.46 -6.21 1.19
N GLU A 113 -14.60 -4.94 1.57
CA GLU A 113 -15.09 -3.87 0.70
C GLU A 113 -14.14 -3.65 -0.51
N ALA A 114 -12.82 -3.58 -0.26
CA ALA A 114 -11.82 -3.47 -1.32
C ALA A 114 -11.90 -4.65 -2.31
N CYS A 115 -12.15 -5.86 -1.81
CA CYS A 115 -12.29 -7.05 -2.66
C CYS A 115 -13.59 -7.01 -3.49
N GLN A 116 -14.73 -6.61 -2.89
CA GLN A 116 -16.02 -6.51 -3.60
C GLN A 116 -15.94 -5.52 -4.76
N ARG A 117 -15.23 -4.40 -4.56
CA ARG A 117 -14.99 -3.36 -5.57
C ARG A 117 -13.83 -3.65 -6.52
N GLY A 118 -13.13 -4.78 -6.36
CA GLY A 118 -11.98 -5.15 -7.19
C GLY A 118 -10.73 -4.27 -7.00
N MET A 119 -10.64 -3.57 -5.87
CA MET A 119 -9.52 -2.71 -5.47
C MET A 119 -8.53 -3.43 -4.53
N CYS A 120 -8.51 -4.77 -4.56
CA CYS A 120 -7.59 -5.57 -3.75
C CYS A 120 -6.22 -5.71 -4.43
N SER A 121 -5.28 -4.82 -4.09
CA SER A 121 -3.88 -4.93 -4.52
C SER A 121 -3.01 -5.74 -3.56
N ALA A 122 -1.74 -5.98 -3.92
CA ALA A 122 -0.79 -6.69 -3.08
C ALA A 122 -0.53 -5.97 -1.75
N ASN A 123 -0.62 -4.64 -1.75
CA ASN A 123 -0.42 -3.83 -0.55
C ASN A 123 -1.62 -3.98 0.39
N VAL A 124 -2.85 -3.92 -0.14
CA VAL A 124 -4.09 -4.19 0.60
C VAL A 124 -4.04 -5.61 1.20
N LEU A 125 -3.67 -6.60 0.40
CA LEU A 125 -3.54 -7.99 0.85
C LEU A 125 -2.44 -8.16 1.92
N SER A 126 -1.31 -7.48 1.77
CA SER A 126 -0.23 -7.52 2.76
C SER A 126 -0.64 -6.89 4.08
N MET A 127 -1.42 -5.80 4.04
CA MET A 127 -1.95 -5.19 5.27
C MET A 127 -2.92 -6.11 5.98
N PHE A 128 -3.83 -6.73 5.23
CA PHE A 128 -4.75 -7.72 5.79
C PHE A 128 -3.96 -8.87 6.44
N ARG A 129 -3.02 -9.47 5.71
CA ARG A 129 -2.17 -10.56 6.22
C ARG A 129 -1.42 -10.21 7.51
N ASN A 130 -0.96 -8.97 7.65
CA ASN A 130 -0.21 -8.55 8.83
C ASN A 130 -1.11 -8.23 10.04
N SER A 131 -2.43 -8.20 9.85
CA SER A 131 -3.40 -7.77 10.87
C SER A 131 -4.27 -8.91 11.40
N VAL A 132 -4.23 -10.09 10.77
CA VAL A 132 -4.97 -11.29 11.20
C VAL A 132 -3.99 -12.45 11.43
N SER A 133 -4.45 -13.49 12.13
CA SER A 133 -3.67 -14.72 12.29
C SER A 133 -3.49 -15.46 10.95
N ASP A 134 -2.46 -16.32 10.86
CA ASP A 134 -2.24 -17.17 9.68
C ASP A 134 -3.44 -18.09 9.38
N GLU A 135 -4.21 -18.46 10.40
CA GLU A 135 -5.41 -19.29 10.26
C GLU A 135 -6.59 -18.50 9.68
N GLU A 136 -6.88 -17.33 10.25
CA GLU A 136 -7.92 -16.42 9.73
C GLU A 136 -7.62 -15.97 8.31
N TYR A 137 -6.36 -15.64 8.02
CA TYR A 137 -5.93 -15.30 6.67
C TYR A 137 -6.24 -16.44 5.68
N ARG A 138 -5.98 -17.69 6.08
CA ARG A 138 -6.27 -18.88 5.26
C ARG A 138 -7.76 -19.14 5.12
N LEU A 139 -8.57 -18.90 6.14
CA LEU A 139 -10.02 -19.04 6.06
C LEU A 139 -10.63 -18.01 5.11
N THR A 140 -10.15 -16.76 5.15
CA THR A 140 -10.69 -15.65 4.36
C THR A 140 -10.18 -15.65 2.91
N VAL A 141 -8.88 -15.86 2.69
CA VAL A 141 -8.24 -15.72 1.37
C VAL A 141 -7.75 -17.06 0.79
N GLY A 142 -7.79 -18.15 1.55
CA GLY A 142 -7.28 -19.45 1.13
C GLY A 142 -5.75 -19.53 1.09
N LYS A 143 -5.22 -20.61 0.49
CA LYS A 143 -3.78 -20.79 0.23
C LYS A 143 -3.33 -19.96 -0.99
N GLY A 144 -3.27 -18.64 -0.83
CA GLY A 144 -2.51 -17.78 -1.76
C GLY A 144 -3.15 -17.53 -3.12
N ARG A 145 -4.47 -17.64 -3.24
CA ARG A 145 -5.19 -17.19 -4.43
C ARG A 145 -6.45 -16.49 -3.96
N LEU A 146 -6.55 -15.18 -4.21
CA LEU A 146 -7.84 -14.48 -4.12
C LEU A 146 -8.83 -15.30 -4.93
N ALA A 147 -9.91 -15.78 -4.30
CA ALA A 147 -10.90 -16.60 -4.97
C ALA A 147 -11.36 -15.91 -6.27
N ASP A 148 -11.63 -16.68 -7.33
CA ASP A 148 -11.87 -16.11 -8.66
C ASP A 148 -13.04 -15.09 -8.66
N LYS A 149 -14.01 -15.23 -7.74
CA LYS A 149 -15.09 -14.25 -7.48
C LYS A 149 -14.59 -12.83 -7.16
N TRP A 150 -13.42 -12.71 -6.52
CA TRP A 150 -12.80 -11.44 -6.16
C TRP A 150 -11.95 -10.85 -7.29
N ILE A 151 -11.51 -11.69 -8.24
CA ILE A 151 -10.71 -11.30 -9.40
C ILE A 151 -11.59 -10.78 -10.55
N GLN A 152 -12.86 -11.19 -10.59
CA GLN A 152 -13.80 -10.83 -11.66
C GLN A 152 -14.06 -9.32 -11.79
N ASN A 153 -13.95 -8.56 -10.69
CA ASN A 153 -14.28 -7.14 -10.67
C ASN A 153 -13.04 -6.22 -10.62
N VAL A 154 -11.83 -6.74 -10.84
CA VAL A 154 -10.60 -5.96 -10.67
C VAL A 154 -10.52 -4.77 -11.64
N THR A 155 -10.74 -3.57 -11.12
CA THR A 155 -10.77 -2.30 -11.86
C THR A 155 -9.41 -1.60 -11.90
N SER A 156 -8.58 -1.73 -10.86
CA SER A 156 -7.28 -1.05 -10.79
C SER A 156 -6.19 -1.72 -11.66
N PRO A 157 -5.45 -0.98 -12.52
CA PRO A 157 -4.30 -1.51 -13.27
C PRO A 157 -3.19 -2.10 -12.39
N LEU A 158 -3.07 -1.64 -11.13
CA LEU A 158 -2.12 -2.20 -10.16
C LEU A 158 -2.62 -3.52 -9.59
N ALA A 159 -3.92 -3.64 -9.32
CA ALA A 159 -4.55 -4.89 -8.89
C ALA A 159 -4.57 -5.94 -10.02
N GLN A 160 -4.65 -5.54 -11.29
CA GLN A 160 -4.48 -6.45 -12.44
C GLN A 160 -3.10 -7.14 -12.48
N LYS A 161 -2.05 -6.46 -12.00
CA LYS A 161 -0.71 -7.07 -11.86
C LYS A 161 -0.62 -8.06 -10.69
N VAL A 162 -1.54 -7.99 -9.74
CA VAL A 162 -1.63 -8.84 -8.55
C VAL A 162 -2.73 -9.88 -8.74
N ARG A 163 -2.63 -10.64 -9.83
CA ARG A 163 -3.39 -11.90 -9.95
C ARG A 163 -2.71 -13.07 -9.24
N TYR A 164 -1.55 -12.86 -8.62
CA TYR A 164 -0.68 -13.94 -8.16
C TYR A 164 0.23 -13.54 -6.99
N THR A 165 -0.08 -14.02 -5.80
CA THR A 165 0.93 -14.35 -4.80
C THR A 165 0.49 -15.64 -4.12
N ASP A 166 1.12 -16.75 -4.48
CA ASP A 166 0.87 -18.13 -4.03
C ASP A 166 1.04 -18.39 -2.52
N GLY A 167 0.76 -17.40 -1.65
CA GLY A 167 0.77 -17.51 -0.20
C GLY A 167 2.15 -17.78 0.40
N SER A 168 3.11 -18.22 -0.41
CA SER A 168 4.44 -18.57 0.04
C SER A 168 5.19 -17.29 0.35
N LYS A 169 5.58 -17.15 1.62
CA LYS A 169 6.58 -16.18 2.07
C LYS A 169 7.74 -16.24 1.06
N GLY A 170 8.29 -15.09 0.66
CA GLY A 170 9.39 -15.04 -0.32
C GLY A 170 10.42 -16.12 -0.02
N GLY A 171 10.53 -17.10 -0.91
CA GLY A 171 11.30 -18.31 -0.69
C GLY A 171 11.86 -18.84 -2.01
N LYS A 172 13.08 -19.37 -1.94
CA LYS A 172 13.70 -20.14 -3.03
C LYS A 172 12.71 -21.20 -3.52
N GLY A 173 12.33 -21.14 -4.79
CA GLY A 173 11.42 -22.14 -5.40
C GLY A 173 10.24 -21.58 -6.19
N LYS A 174 9.89 -20.28 -6.06
CA LYS A 174 8.76 -19.63 -6.78
C LYS A 174 8.82 -19.67 -8.31
N HIS A 175 9.92 -20.13 -8.89
CA HIS A 175 10.10 -20.25 -10.34
C HIS A 175 10.11 -21.70 -10.83
N ALA A 176 10.05 -22.69 -9.93
CA ALA A 176 10.17 -24.11 -10.28
C ALA A 176 8.96 -24.64 -11.08
N GLN A 177 7.77 -24.04 -10.94
CA GLN A 177 6.55 -24.52 -11.61
C GLN A 177 5.97 -23.57 -12.66
N ARG A 178 6.69 -22.51 -13.05
CA ARG A 178 6.27 -21.69 -14.20
C ARG A 178 6.61 -22.43 -15.51
N LYS A 179 5.79 -23.43 -15.88
CA LYS A 179 5.76 -23.92 -17.26
C LYS A 179 5.44 -22.73 -18.18
N GLY A 180 6.36 -22.42 -19.10
CA GLY A 180 6.10 -21.55 -20.24
C GLY A 180 6.74 -20.15 -20.28
N LYS A 181 7.59 -19.74 -19.33
CA LYS A 181 8.41 -18.52 -19.50
C LYS A 181 9.90 -18.85 -19.48
N SER A 182 10.53 -18.73 -20.65
CA SER A 182 11.94 -19.03 -20.91
C SER A 182 12.85 -18.47 -19.80
N THR A 183 13.49 -19.38 -19.07
CA THR A 183 14.40 -19.14 -17.94
C THR A 183 15.71 -18.45 -18.37
N SER A 184 15.96 -18.28 -19.67
CA SER A 184 17.21 -17.75 -20.22
C SER A 184 17.47 -16.29 -19.84
N GLY A 185 16.46 -15.43 -19.88
CA GLY A 185 16.61 -14.00 -19.60
C GLY A 185 16.84 -13.68 -18.12
N TRP A 186 16.24 -14.46 -17.22
CA TRP A 186 16.38 -14.28 -15.78
C TRP A 186 17.74 -14.74 -15.29
N VAL A 187 18.23 -15.90 -15.75
CA VAL A 187 19.57 -16.41 -15.43
C VAL A 187 20.66 -15.43 -15.90
N LYS A 188 20.51 -14.86 -17.10
CA LYS A 188 21.46 -13.86 -17.60
C LYS A 188 21.46 -12.60 -16.73
N LYS A 189 20.29 -12.08 -16.33
CA LYS A 189 20.17 -10.92 -15.43
C LYS A 189 20.72 -11.21 -14.03
N GLN A 190 20.52 -12.42 -13.50
CA GLN A 190 21.03 -12.81 -12.19
C GLN A 190 22.56 -12.92 -12.20
N LYS A 191 23.14 -13.57 -13.22
CA LYS A 191 24.61 -13.64 -13.39
C LYS A 191 25.25 -12.26 -13.47
N VAL A 192 24.66 -11.35 -14.24
CA VAL A 192 25.14 -9.96 -14.33
C VAL A 192 25.06 -9.27 -12.97
N ARG A 193 23.95 -9.43 -12.23
CA ARG A 193 23.78 -8.82 -10.90
C ARG A 193 24.80 -9.36 -9.89
N GLU A 194 25.04 -10.66 -9.87
CA GLU A 194 26.03 -11.30 -9.00
C GLU A 194 27.45 -10.84 -9.31
N ALA A 195 27.83 -10.77 -10.59
CA ALA A 195 29.12 -10.24 -11.02
C ALA A 195 29.34 -8.79 -10.58
N THR A 196 28.32 -7.94 -10.70
CA THR A 196 28.39 -6.53 -10.27
C THR A 196 28.55 -6.40 -8.75
N ILE A 197 27.86 -7.25 -7.97
CA ILE A 197 27.98 -7.27 -6.51
C ILE A 197 29.38 -7.70 -6.09
N GLU A 198 29.92 -8.74 -6.72
CA GLU A 198 31.24 -9.26 -6.41
C GLU A 198 32.35 -8.26 -6.78
N ALA A 199 32.26 -7.62 -7.94
CA ALA A 199 33.18 -6.55 -8.35
C ALA A 199 33.17 -5.37 -7.36
N ARG A 200 31.98 -4.98 -6.87
CA ARG A 200 31.85 -3.91 -5.87
C ARG A 200 32.43 -4.31 -4.51
N ARG A 201 32.35 -5.60 -4.14
CA ARG A 201 32.94 -6.14 -2.91
C ARG A 201 34.47 -6.18 -3.00
N LYS A 202 35.03 -6.65 -4.12
CA LYS A 202 36.48 -6.63 -4.40
C LYS A 202 37.02 -5.20 -4.43
N GLY A 203 36.31 -4.25 -5.07
CA GLY A 203 36.70 -2.84 -5.08
C GLY A 203 36.71 -2.19 -3.69
N LYS A 204 35.76 -2.54 -2.81
CA LYS A 204 35.76 -2.08 -1.41
C LYS A 204 36.90 -2.68 -0.58
N GLN A 205 37.25 -3.95 -0.81
CA GLN A 205 38.39 -4.60 -0.15
C GLN A 205 39.72 -4.00 -0.62
N ALA A 206 39.90 -3.79 -1.92
CA ALA A 206 41.07 -3.12 -2.48
C ALA A 206 41.24 -1.70 -1.90
N LYS A 207 40.17 -0.89 -1.87
CA LYS A 207 40.21 0.45 -1.25
C LYS A 207 40.55 0.42 0.24
N LYS A 208 40.19 -0.63 0.98
CA LYS A 208 40.58 -0.80 2.39
C LYS A 208 42.05 -1.22 2.54
N PHE A 209 42.58 -1.98 1.60
CA PHE A 209 43.99 -2.39 1.57
C PHE A 209 44.90 -1.20 1.28
N TYR A 210 44.60 -0.41 0.23
CA TYR A 210 45.36 0.80 -0.13
C TYR A 210 45.16 2.00 0.82
N LYS A 211 44.28 1.90 1.82
CA LYS A 211 44.17 2.89 2.91
C LYS A 211 44.98 2.51 4.15
N LYS A 212 45.54 1.30 4.19
CA LYS A 212 46.35 0.77 5.29
C LYS A 212 47.85 0.71 4.98
N VAL A 213 48.23 0.97 3.72
CA VAL A 213 49.61 1.29 3.29
C VAL A 213 49.71 2.80 3.22
#